data_AF-A0AAJ0UJ92-F1
#
_entry.id   AF-A0AAJ0UJ92-F1
#
_cell.length_a   1.000
_cell.length_b   1.000
_cell.length_c   1.000
_cell.angle_alpha   90.00
_cell.angle_beta   90.00
_cell.angle_gamma   90.00
#
_symmetry.space_group_name_H-M   'P 1'
#
loop_
_entity.id
_entity.type
_entity.pdbx_description
1 polymer ?
#
loop_
_entity_poly.entity_id
_entity_poly.type
_entity_poly.pdbx_seq_one_letter_code
_entity_poly.pdbx_strand_id
1 'polypeptide(L)'
;MAEALEILPTRRYALAVLAQRSEAVRDLILSNVTLCFLLHHWAETLGWSEQPLIEIAGRKQTEILSALGLPPYRRVLRLIAKLRIGEFDAYEVDRLLRVLRQEATCNALVHEPELNLRLVKILDDYPWVAGRPLQRLLCEASNRTLREWINDSLRMGGEAALRELRRCDRPSQVRRLHERLLVEQIEQDGNHRRRFDASGHLLAFPPAPFTDTASIQAITTPDALQLETQLMRHCVASYTDRVYDGQYAVYKVLEPERLTLGLRLRDGGGVFLDQLKGFANQAPCPQAQAAVEQWLHEQLKAGRS
;
A
#
# COMPACT_ATOMS: atom_id res chain seq x y z
N MET A 1 37.70 1.58 4.16
CA MET A 1 36.88 0.41 3.75
C MET A 1 36.07 -0.15 4.92
N ALA A 2 36.67 -0.48 6.06
CA ALA A 2 35.94 -1.01 7.23
C ALA A 2 34.77 -0.11 7.67
N GLU A 3 35.03 1.18 7.90
CA GLU A 3 34.00 2.19 8.24
C GLU A 3 32.85 2.26 7.20
N ALA A 4 33.17 2.15 5.91
CA ALA A 4 32.17 2.17 4.85
C ALA A 4 31.26 0.92 4.89
N LEU A 5 31.76 -0.23 5.33
CA LEU A 5 30.98 -1.46 5.43
C LEU A 5 30.13 -1.51 6.71
N GLU A 6 30.47 -0.73 7.74
CA GLU A 6 29.73 -0.72 9.01
C GLU A 6 28.31 -0.18 8.88
N ILE A 7 28.05 0.72 7.92
CA ILE A 7 26.71 1.28 7.68
C ILE A 7 25.76 0.27 7.03
N LEU A 8 26.28 -0.84 6.51
CA LEU A 8 25.47 -1.82 5.80
C LEU A 8 24.70 -2.71 6.79
N PRO A 9 23.43 -3.03 6.50
CA PRO A 9 22.61 -3.88 7.36
C PRO A 9 23.08 -5.34 7.35
N THR A 10 23.59 -5.82 6.20
CA THR A 10 24.00 -7.21 5.97
C THR A 10 25.16 -7.26 4.96
N ARG A 11 25.66 -8.48 4.66
CA ARG A 11 26.61 -8.76 3.55
C ARG A 11 27.98 -8.09 3.63
N ARG A 12 28.33 -7.53 4.80
CA ARG A 12 29.63 -6.89 5.07
C ARG A 12 30.80 -7.81 4.71
N TYR A 13 30.73 -9.07 5.15
CA TYR A 13 31.76 -10.07 4.88
C TYR A 13 31.87 -10.42 3.40
N ALA A 14 30.73 -10.68 2.72
CA ALA A 14 30.71 -11.01 1.31
C ALA A 14 31.32 -9.89 0.44
N LEU A 15 30.94 -8.64 0.70
CA LEU A 15 31.50 -7.48 0.01
C LEU A 15 32.98 -7.26 0.35
N ALA A 16 33.41 -7.50 1.59
CA ALA A 16 34.82 -7.42 1.97
C ALA A 16 35.67 -8.47 1.24
N VAL A 17 35.17 -9.70 1.07
CA VAL A 17 35.85 -10.76 0.32
C VAL A 17 35.93 -10.41 -1.17
N LEU A 18 34.83 -9.93 -1.77
CA LEU A 18 34.83 -9.49 -3.16
C LEU A 18 35.80 -8.32 -3.40
N ALA A 19 35.87 -7.36 -2.47
CA ALA A 19 36.79 -6.22 -2.55
C ALA A 19 38.28 -6.61 -2.46
N GLN A 20 38.60 -7.73 -1.80
CA GLN A 20 39.97 -8.26 -1.79
C GLN A 20 40.37 -8.87 -3.13
N ARG A 21 39.39 -9.38 -3.89
CA ARG A 21 39.59 -10.08 -5.17
C ARG A 21 39.40 -9.18 -6.38
N SER A 22 38.78 -8.01 -6.21
CA SER A 22 38.43 -7.10 -7.30
C SER A 22 38.64 -5.64 -6.91
N GLU A 23 39.55 -4.98 -7.63
CA GLU A 23 39.78 -3.54 -7.50
C GLU A 23 38.53 -2.72 -7.84
N ALA A 24 37.79 -3.11 -8.89
CA ALA A 24 36.55 -2.45 -9.27
C ALA A 24 35.50 -2.44 -8.15
N VAL A 25 35.33 -3.56 -7.44
CA VAL A 25 34.41 -3.64 -6.30
C VAL A 25 34.90 -2.79 -5.12
N ARG A 26 36.21 -2.83 -4.85
CA ARG A 26 36.83 -2.01 -3.81
C ARG A 26 36.63 -0.52 -4.06
N ASP A 27 36.84 -0.06 -5.29
CA ASP A 27 36.66 1.34 -5.69
C ASP A 27 35.19 1.77 -5.60
N LEU A 28 34.26 0.88 -5.95
CA LEU A 28 32.83 1.15 -5.80
C LEU A 28 32.42 1.26 -4.32
N ILE A 29 32.97 0.43 -3.43
CA ILE A 29 32.71 0.53 -1.98
C ILE A 29 33.22 1.86 -1.43
N LEU A 30 34.44 2.25 -1.80
CA LEU A 30 35.04 3.50 -1.31
C LEU A 30 34.31 4.74 -1.85
N SER A 31 33.79 4.68 -3.08
CA SER A 31 33.09 5.81 -3.70
C SER A 31 31.59 5.87 -3.37
N ASN A 32 30.91 4.72 -3.29
CA ASN A 32 29.47 4.61 -3.05
C ASN A 32 29.08 3.20 -2.57
N VAL A 33 29.31 2.92 -1.28
CA VAL A 33 29.04 1.62 -0.67
C VAL A 33 27.58 1.19 -0.78
N THR A 34 26.62 2.12 -0.72
CA THR A 34 25.19 1.82 -0.88
C THR A 34 24.89 1.30 -2.28
N LEU A 35 25.46 1.92 -3.32
CA LEU A 35 25.30 1.42 -4.69
C LEU A 35 25.92 0.03 -4.87
N CYS A 36 27.08 -0.23 -4.26
CA CYS A 36 27.69 -1.56 -4.25
C CYS A 36 26.79 -2.60 -3.58
N PHE A 37 26.21 -2.26 -2.42
CA PHE A 37 25.27 -3.13 -1.71
C PHE A 37 24.03 -3.45 -2.55
N LEU A 38 23.44 -2.44 -3.21
CA LEU A 38 22.29 -2.64 -4.10
C LEU A 38 22.62 -3.53 -5.30
N LEU A 39 23.80 -3.33 -5.91
CA LEU A 39 24.29 -4.19 -7.00
C LEU A 39 24.44 -5.64 -6.55
N HIS A 40 25.04 -5.85 -5.39
CA HIS A 40 25.23 -7.20 -4.86
C HIS A 40 23.90 -7.88 -4.50
N HIS A 41 22.98 -7.16 -3.86
CA HIS A 41 21.63 -7.69 -3.59
C HIS A 41 20.91 -8.08 -4.89
N TRP A 42 20.96 -7.23 -5.92
CA TRP A 42 20.34 -7.51 -7.22
C TRP A 42 20.97 -8.72 -7.92
N ALA A 43 22.29 -8.86 -7.84
CA ALA A 43 23.02 -10.00 -8.39
C ALA A 43 22.61 -11.32 -7.72
N GLU A 44 22.45 -11.34 -6.39
CA GLU A 44 21.94 -12.50 -5.67
C GLU A 44 20.51 -12.85 -6.09
N THR A 45 19.61 -11.87 -6.20
CA THR A 45 18.22 -12.07 -6.62
C THR A 45 18.11 -12.68 -8.02
N LEU A 46 19.07 -12.39 -8.90
CA LEU A 46 19.14 -12.95 -10.26
C LEU A 46 20.02 -14.20 -10.37
N GLY A 47 20.61 -14.67 -9.26
CA GLY A 47 21.51 -15.84 -9.26
C GLY A 47 22.79 -15.64 -10.07
N TRP A 48 23.30 -14.41 -10.16
CA TRP A 48 24.54 -14.11 -10.87
C TRP A 48 25.75 -14.73 -10.18
N SER A 49 26.73 -15.16 -10.97
CA SER A 49 28.07 -15.45 -10.47
C SER A 49 28.83 -14.15 -10.13
N GLU A 50 29.99 -14.26 -9.48
CA GLU A 50 30.80 -13.08 -9.10
C GLU A 50 31.26 -12.25 -10.32
N GLN A 51 31.48 -12.90 -11.46
CA GLN A 51 32.10 -12.27 -12.63
C GLN A 51 31.25 -11.15 -13.25
N PRO A 52 29.96 -11.34 -13.58
CA PRO A 52 29.08 -10.25 -14.02
C PRO A 52 29.00 -9.08 -13.03
N LEU A 53 28.98 -9.37 -11.73
CA LEU A 53 28.95 -8.33 -10.68
C LEU A 53 30.21 -7.48 -10.75
N ILE A 54 31.39 -8.11 -10.84
CA ILE A 54 32.68 -7.42 -10.93
C ILE A 54 32.76 -6.56 -12.20
N GLU A 55 32.33 -7.10 -13.34
CA GLU A 55 32.32 -6.37 -14.61
C GLU A 55 31.41 -5.14 -14.56
N ILE A 56 30.24 -5.26 -13.93
CA ILE A 56 29.32 -4.12 -13.77
C ILE A 56 29.86 -3.12 -12.76
N ALA A 57 30.47 -3.58 -11.65
CA ALA A 57 31.05 -2.70 -10.64
C ALA A 57 32.15 -1.78 -11.20
N GLY A 58 32.86 -2.23 -12.24
CA GLY A 58 33.89 -1.43 -12.93
C GLY A 58 33.35 -0.37 -13.90
N ARG A 59 32.04 -0.30 -14.12
CA ARG A 59 31.41 0.67 -15.03
C ARG A 59 31.20 2.02 -14.35
N LYS A 60 30.84 3.04 -15.14
CA LYS A 60 30.39 4.33 -14.58
C LYS A 60 29.19 4.09 -13.67
N GLN A 61 29.10 4.76 -12.52
CA GLN A 61 28.00 4.55 -11.58
C GLN A 61 26.59 4.75 -12.19
N THR A 62 26.45 5.61 -13.20
CA THR A 62 25.18 5.76 -13.95
C THR A 62 24.84 4.55 -14.81
N GLU A 63 25.83 3.84 -15.32
CA GLU A 63 25.64 2.56 -16.04
C GLU A 63 25.30 1.43 -15.06
N ILE A 64 25.84 1.46 -13.83
CA ILE A 64 25.43 0.56 -12.75
C ILE A 64 23.94 0.75 -12.41
N LEU A 65 23.46 1.99 -12.32
CA LEU A 65 22.03 2.27 -12.16
C LEU A 65 21.20 1.65 -13.29
N SER A 66 21.66 1.79 -14.54
CA SER A 66 20.98 1.18 -15.68
C SER A 66 20.91 -0.35 -15.55
N ALA A 67 21.98 -1.00 -15.07
CA ALA A 67 22.01 -2.44 -14.84
C ALA A 67 21.04 -2.90 -13.72
N LEU A 68 20.77 -2.04 -12.74
CA LEU A 68 19.76 -2.24 -11.69
C LEU A 68 18.31 -1.95 -12.19
N GLY A 69 18.15 -1.50 -13.43
CA GLY A 69 16.88 -1.01 -13.97
C GLY A 69 16.45 0.33 -13.39
N LEU A 70 17.37 1.10 -12.81
CA LEU A 70 17.12 2.42 -12.24
C LEU A 70 17.42 3.53 -13.26
N PRO A 71 16.78 4.72 -13.15
CA PRO A 71 17.06 5.82 -14.06
C PRO A 71 18.54 6.25 -13.99
N PRO A 72 19.29 6.26 -15.11
CA PRO A 72 20.76 6.38 -15.11
C PRO A 72 21.26 7.83 -14.94
N TYR A 73 20.75 8.54 -13.93
CA TYR A 73 21.02 9.95 -13.72
C TYR A 73 21.83 10.19 -12.44
N ARG A 74 22.74 11.17 -12.46
CA ARG A 74 23.51 11.59 -11.27
C ARG A 74 22.62 12.02 -10.09
N ARG A 75 21.40 12.48 -10.34
CA ARG A 75 20.43 12.80 -9.28
C ARG A 75 19.98 11.57 -8.50
N VAL A 76 19.81 10.42 -9.16
CA VAL A 76 19.47 9.15 -8.50
C VAL A 76 20.65 8.65 -7.67
N LEU A 77 21.88 8.80 -8.15
CA LEU A 77 23.08 8.53 -7.35
C LEU A 77 23.13 9.37 -6.06
N ARG A 78 22.80 10.67 -6.15
CA ARG A 78 22.69 11.55 -4.98
C ARG A 78 21.58 11.13 -4.02
N LEU A 79 20.47 10.58 -4.52
CA LEU A 79 19.42 10.02 -3.66
C LEU A 79 19.89 8.75 -2.95
N ILE A 80 20.56 7.85 -3.67
CA ILE A 80 21.12 6.62 -3.09
C ILE A 80 22.13 6.94 -1.99
N ALA A 81 22.94 7.98 -2.17
CA ALA A 81 23.88 8.45 -1.15
C ALA A 81 23.20 8.99 0.13
N LYS A 82 21.92 9.39 0.05
CA LYS A 82 21.12 9.87 1.18
C LYS A 82 20.34 8.76 1.89
N LEU A 83 20.50 7.50 1.47
CA LEU A 83 19.77 6.38 2.07
C LEU A 83 20.34 6.01 3.43
N ARG A 84 19.47 5.83 4.43
CA ARG A 84 19.79 5.11 5.65
C ARG A 84 19.76 3.61 5.42
N ILE A 85 20.68 3.09 4.60
CA ILE A 85 20.64 1.70 4.14
C ILE A 85 20.63 0.67 5.28
N GLY A 86 21.19 1.01 6.44
CA GLY A 86 21.15 0.18 7.65
C GLY A 86 19.73 -0.11 8.20
N GLU A 87 18.71 0.67 7.80
CA GLU A 87 17.31 0.44 8.18
C GLU A 87 16.60 -0.62 7.31
N PHE A 88 17.22 -1.11 6.23
CA PHE A 88 16.55 -1.93 5.22
C PHE A 88 17.01 -3.38 5.28
N ASP A 89 16.07 -4.31 5.45
CA ASP A 89 16.28 -5.73 5.19
C ASP A 89 16.19 -6.08 3.70
N ALA A 90 16.36 -7.36 3.34
CA ALA A 90 16.30 -7.79 1.94
C ALA A 90 14.96 -7.48 1.26
N TYR A 91 13.83 -7.66 1.95
CA TYR A 91 12.50 -7.39 1.42
C TYR A 91 12.27 -5.87 1.22
N GLU A 92 12.85 -5.07 2.11
CA GLU A 92 12.73 -3.62 2.08
C GLU A 92 13.63 -2.98 1.03
N VAL A 93 14.73 -3.64 0.67
CA VAL A 93 15.54 -3.26 -0.51
C VAL A 93 14.75 -3.46 -1.80
N ASP A 94 14.02 -4.58 -1.96
CA ASP A 94 13.16 -4.76 -3.13
C ASP A 94 12.09 -3.67 -3.23
N ARG A 95 11.52 -3.28 -2.08
CA ARG A 95 10.59 -2.16 -1.98
C ARG A 95 11.23 -0.83 -2.40
N LEU A 96 12.43 -0.54 -1.89
CA LEU A 96 13.20 0.62 -2.27
C LEU A 96 13.45 0.68 -3.79
N LEU A 97 13.86 -0.44 -4.40
CA LEU A 97 14.10 -0.51 -5.84
C LEU A 97 12.84 -0.20 -6.64
N ARG A 98 11.65 -0.70 -6.24
CA ARG A 98 10.38 -0.33 -6.90
C ARG A 98 10.11 1.16 -6.87
N VAL A 99 10.36 1.82 -5.74
CA VAL A 99 10.19 3.27 -5.58
C VAL A 99 11.19 4.04 -6.46
N LEU A 100 12.47 3.65 -6.45
CA LEU A 100 13.52 4.34 -7.21
C LEU A 100 13.41 4.14 -8.74
N ARG A 101 12.77 3.07 -9.21
CA ARG A 101 12.46 2.86 -10.63
C ARG A 101 11.54 3.92 -11.21
N GLN A 102 10.74 4.57 -10.37
CA GLN A 102 9.81 5.59 -10.80
C GLN A 102 10.52 6.95 -10.94
N GLU A 103 10.74 7.39 -12.19
CA GLU A 103 11.46 8.63 -12.46
C GLU A 103 10.76 9.86 -11.85
N ALA A 104 9.43 9.92 -11.89
CA ALA A 104 8.65 11.01 -11.30
C ALA A 104 8.89 11.13 -9.79
N THR A 105 8.97 10.00 -9.09
CA THR A 105 9.25 9.93 -7.65
C THR A 105 10.67 10.40 -7.37
N CYS A 106 11.66 9.88 -8.10
CA CYS A 106 13.04 10.35 -7.98
C CYS A 106 13.18 11.86 -8.20
N ASN A 107 12.45 12.44 -9.16
CA ASN A 107 12.49 13.88 -9.42
C ASN A 107 11.91 14.70 -8.26
N ALA A 108 10.85 14.21 -7.63
CA ALA A 108 10.21 14.90 -6.52
C ALA A 108 11.05 14.86 -5.23
N LEU A 109 11.90 13.84 -5.05
CA LEU A 109 12.67 13.63 -3.82
C LEU A 109 14.06 14.28 -3.82
N VAL A 110 14.47 14.97 -4.89
CA VAL A 110 15.82 15.57 -5.00
C VAL A 110 16.17 16.46 -3.80
N HIS A 111 15.16 17.18 -3.28
CA HIS A 111 15.29 18.10 -2.16
C HIS A 111 15.12 17.44 -0.78
N GLU A 112 14.74 16.17 -0.71
CA GLU A 112 14.66 15.48 0.57
C GLU A 112 16.05 15.36 1.18
N PRO A 113 16.22 15.70 2.47
CA PRO A 113 17.52 15.62 3.12
C PRO A 113 17.99 14.17 3.24
N GLU A 114 17.05 13.24 3.42
CA GLU A 114 17.34 11.85 3.74
C GLU A 114 16.23 10.92 3.25
N LEU A 115 16.62 9.69 2.88
CA LEU A 115 15.71 8.62 2.50
C LEU A 115 15.76 7.50 3.55
N ASN A 116 14.74 7.45 4.40
CA ASN A 116 14.58 6.44 5.44
C ASN A 116 13.50 5.40 5.07
N LEU A 117 13.44 4.30 5.83
CA LEU A 117 12.52 3.19 5.56
C LEU A 117 11.05 3.65 5.58
N ARG A 118 10.71 4.56 6.49
CA ARG A 118 9.34 5.07 6.65
C ARG A 118 8.86 5.79 5.39
N LEU A 119 9.68 6.67 4.84
CA LEU A 119 9.39 7.38 3.60
C LEU A 119 9.22 6.40 2.43
N VAL A 120 10.11 5.41 2.31
CA VAL A 120 10.02 4.40 1.25
C VAL A 120 8.72 3.58 1.36
N LYS A 121 8.32 3.17 2.57
CA LYS A 121 7.03 2.48 2.80
C LYS A 121 5.84 3.35 2.37
N ILE A 122 5.86 4.63 2.69
CA ILE A 122 4.81 5.57 2.27
C ILE A 122 4.77 5.74 0.75
N LEU A 123 5.92 5.83 0.09
CA LEU A 123 6.00 6.04 -1.36
C LEU A 123 5.69 4.78 -2.17
N ASP A 124 5.94 3.58 -1.63
CA ASP A 124 5.49 2.34 -2.26
C ASP A 124 3.95 2.22 -2.19
N ASP A 125 3.34 2.64 -1.09
CA ASP A 125 1.88 2.65 -0.92
C ASP A 125 1.19 3.81 -1.68
N TYR A 126 1.82 5.01 -1.69
CA TYR A 126 1.26 6.24 -2.25
C TYR A 126 2.28 7.03 -3.08
N PRO A 127 2.73 6.54 -4.25
CA PRO A 127 3.78 7.23 -5.02
C PRO A 127 3.46 8.69 -5.39
N TRP A 128 2.18 9.00 -5.59
CA TRP A 128 1.68 10.33 -5.99
C TRP A 128 1.85 11.42 -4.93
N VAL A 129 2.20 11.06 -3.69
CA VAL A 129 2.52 12.02 -2.61
C VAL A 129 3.94 12.55 -2.68
N ALA A 130 4.82 11.96 -3.50
CA ALA A 130 6.23 12.33 -3.57
C ALA A 130 6.42 13.85 -3.73
N GLY A 131 7.20 14.45 -2.82
CA GLY A 131 7.49 15.89 -2.78
C GLY A 131 6.28 16.77 -2.46
N ARG A 132 5.17 16.23 -1.93
CA ARG A 132 3.96 16.97 -1.56
C ARG A 132 3.80 17.10 -0.05
N PRO A 133 3.03 18.08 0.44
CA PRO A 133 2.78 18.24 1.87
C PRO A 133 2.24 16.97 2.55
N LEU A 134 1.42 16.19 1.84
CA LEU A 134 0.87 14.95 2.35
C LEU A 134 1.94 13.87 2.63
N GLN A 135 3.07 13.87 1.91
CA GLN A 135 4.21 13.00 2.22
C GLN A 135 4.71 13.26 3.64
N ARG A 136 4.96 14.54 3.98
CA ARG A 136 5.44 14.93 5.31
C ARG A 136 4.43 14.59 6.38
N LEU A 137 3.16 14.90 6.12
CA LEU A 137 2.07 14.54 7.02
C LEU A 137 2.02 13.03 7.31
N LEU A 138 2.17 12.19 6.28
CA LEU A 138 2.22 10.74 6.44
C LEU A 138 3.49 10.30 7.18
N CYS A 139 4.64 10.91 6.93
CA CYS A 139 5.87 10.61 7.64
C CYS A 139 5.79 10.96 9.14
N GLU A 140 5.05 12.01 9.52
CA GLU A 140 4.98 12.53 10.89
C GLU A 140 3.83 11.92 11.69
N ALA A 141 2.64 11.79 11.08
CA ALA A 141 1.39 11.50 11.76
C ALA A 141 0.57 10.35 11.12
N SER A 142 1.18 9.52 10.27
CA SER A 142 0.48 8.36 9.69
C SER A 142 -0.02 7.40 10.78
N ASN A 143 -1.33 7.21 10.81
CA ASN A 143 -1.99 6.14 11.55
C ASN A 143 -3.00 5.42 10.64
N ARG A 144 -3.63 4.35 11.14
CA ARG A 144 -4.61 3.56 10.38
C ARG A 144 -5.77 4.42 9.87
N THR A 145 -6.35 5.25 10.73
CA THR A 145 -7.49 6.11 10.41
C THR A 145 -7.19 7.10 9.29
N LEU A 146 -6.02 7.75 9.32
CA LEU A 146 -5.61 8.68 8.28
C LEU A 146 -5.48 7.98 6.92
N ARG A 147 -4.91 6.77 6.91
CA ARG A 147 -4.79 5.96 5.69
C ARG A 147 -6.17 5.50 5.18
N GLU A 148 -7.08 5.14 6.08
CA GLU A 148 -8.48 4.82 5.72
C GLU A 148 -9.12 6.02 5.02
N TRP A 149 -9.08 7.22 5.61
CA TRP A 149 -9.64 8.42 5.00
C TRP A 149 -9.05 8.76 3.63
N ILE A 150 -7.72 8.60 3.44
CA ILE A 150 -7.07 8.80 2.14
C ILE A 150 -7.62 7.81 1.11
N ASN A 151 -7.62 6.52 1.44
CA ASN A 151 -8.03 5.47 0.51
C ASN A 151 -9.51 5.57 0.17
N ASP A 152 -10.37 5.87 1.14
CA ASP A 152 -11.80 6.03 0.91
C ASP A 152 -12.07 7.29 0.09
N SER A 153 -11.39 8.41 0.39
CA SER A 153 -11.50 9.62 -0.44
C SER A 153 -11.10 9.36 -1.90
N LEU A 154 -10.03 8.59 -2.14
CA LEU A 154 -9.62 8.21 -3.49
C LEU A 154 -10.66 7.34 -4.20
N ARG A 155 -11.32 6.41 -3.50
CA ARG A 155 -12.40 5.59 -4.08
C ARG A 155 -13.66 6.41 -4.36
N MET A 156 -14.00 7.34 -3.47
CA MET A 156 -15.22 8.16 -3.59
C MET A 156 -15.09 9.25 -4.65
N GLY A 157 -13.96 9.96 -4.68
CA GLY A 157 -13.79 11.16 -5.52
C GLY A 157 -12.74 11.04 -6.63
N GLY A 158 -12.11 9.88 -6.80
CA GLY A 158 -11.17 9.60 -7.89
C GLY A 158 -10.07 10.66 -8.05
N GLU A 159 -9.88 11.14 -9.28
CA GLU A 159 -8.88 12.16 -9.60
C GLU A 159 -9.13 13.51 -8.92
N ALA A 160 -10.38 13.88 -8.67
CA ALA A 160 -10.71 15.13 -7.97
C ALA A 160 -10.21 15.06 -6.53
N ALA A 161 -10.51 13.98 -5.82
CA ALA A 161 -9.99 13.73 -4.47
C ALA A 161 -8.45 13.67 -4.45
N LEU A 162 -7.83 13.00 -5.42
CA LEU A 162 -6.37 12.95 -5.54
C LEU A 162 -5.75 14.35 -5.63
N ARG A 163 -6.32 15.26 -6.43
CA ARG A 163 -5.81 16.64 -6.58
C ARG A 163 -5.90 17.43 -5.27
N GLU A 164 -6.94 17.22 -4.47
CA GLU A 164 -7.10 17.86 -3.18
C GLU A 164 -6.20 17.26 -2.11
N LEU A 165 -6.11 15.92 -2.03
CA LEU A 165 -5.24 15.20 -1.10
C LEU A 165 -3.78 15.63 -1.23
N ARG A 166 -3.29 15.86 -2.46
CA ARG A 166 -1.92 16.33 -2.71
C ARG A 166 -1.59 17.68 -2.06
N ARG A 167 -2.61 18.45 -1.65
CA ARG A 167 -2.45 19.74 -0.98
C ARG A 167 -2.64 19.65 0.52
N CYS A 168 -3.08 18.51 1.05
CA CYS A 168 -3.30 18.34 2.48
C CYS A 168 -1.97 18.29 3.24
N ASP A 169 -1.86 19.15 4.25
CA ASP A 169 -0.72 19.24 5.17
C ASP A 169 -1.12 18.93 6.63
N ARG A 170 -2.41 18.73 6.90
CA ARG A 170 -2.94 18.41 8.24
C ARG A 170 -3.96 17.28 8.20
N PRO A 171 -4.07 16.43 9.25
CA PRO A 171 -5.07 15.36 9.30
C PRO A 171 -6.50 15.87 9.18
N SER A 172 -6.79 17.06 9.73
CA SER A 172 -8.12 17.67 9.67
C SER A 172 -8.56 18.03 8.25
N GLN A 173 -7.65 18.35 7.35
CA GLN A 173 -7.98 18.61 5.93
C GLN A 173 -8.38 17.32 5.21
N VAL A 174 -7.62 16.24 5.44
CA VAL A 174 -7.95 14.91 4.90
C VAL A 174 -9.31 14.45 5.40
N ARG A 175 -9.56 14.62 6.71
CA ARG A 175 -10.86 14.33 7.32
C ARG A 175 -12.00 15.14 6.69
N ARG A 176 -11.84 16.45 6.52
CA ARG A 176 -12.87 17.30 5.91
C ARG A 176 -13.17 16.92 4.47
N LEU A 177 -12.14 16.60 3.69
CA LEU A 177 -12.31 16.09 2.32
C LEU A 177 -13.12 14.80 2.33
N HIS A 178 -12.74 13.86 3.19
CA HIS A 178 -13.45 12.59 3.35
C HIS A 178 -14.92 12.79 3.76
N GLU A 179 -15.20 13.63 4.76
CA GLU A 179 -16.57 13.94 5.22
C GLU A 179 -17.41 14.59 4.12
N ARG A 180 -16.82 15.50 3.32
CA ARG A 180 -17.52 16.13 2.19
C ARG A 180 -17.88 15.10 1.11
N LEU A 181 -16.91 14.27 0.70
CA LEU A 181 -17.12 13.21 -0.29
C LEU A 181 -18.14 12.17 0.17
N LEU A 182 -18.20 11.89 1.48
CA LEU A 182 -19.20 11.01 2.07
C LEU A 182 -20.61 11.58 1.90
N VAL A 183 -20.80 12.88 2.18
CA VAL A 183 -22.11 13.55 1.98
C VAL A 183 -22.49 13.50 0.50
N GLU A 184 -21.57 13.85 -0.39
CA GLU A 184 -21.79 13.78 -1.84
C GLU A 184 -22.19 12.35 -2.27
N GLN A 185 -21.55 11.32 -1.74
CA GLN A 185 -21.86 9.92 -2.04
C GLN A 185 -23.23 9.48 -1.49
N ILE A 186 -23.64 9.97 -0.33
CA ILE A 186 -24.96 9.68 0.26
C ILE A 186 -26.06 10.30 -0.59
N GLU A 187 -25.83 11.52 -1.09
CA GLU A 187 -26.74 12.30 -1.93
C GLU A 187 -26.77 11.85 -3.40
N GLN A 188 -25.72 11.18 -3.88
CA GLN A 188 -25.67 10.62 -5.22
C GLN A 188 -26.75 9.55 -5.44
N ASP A 189 -27.40 9.62 -6.61
CA ASP A 189 -28.28 8.55 -7.08
C ASP A 189 -27.46 7.26 -7.28
N GLY A 190 -27.90 6.18 -6.62
CA GLY A 190 -27.28 4.85 -6.64
C GLY A 190 -27.12 4.26 -8.05
N ASN A 191 -27.81 4.82 -9.04
CA ASN A 191 -27.65 4.50 -10.46
C ASN A 191 -26.20 4.53 -10.95
N HIS A 192 -25.35 5.42 -10.44
CA HIS A 192 -23.96 5.56 -10.90
C HIS A 192 -23.07 4.35 -10.59
N ARG A 193 -23.52 3.46 -9.68
CA ARG A 193 -22.77 2.30 -9.22
C ARG A 193 -23.38 0.98 -9.67
N ARG A 194 -24.46 1.04 -10.45
CA ARG A 194 -25.08 -0.14 -11.05
C ARG A 194 -24.28 -0.56 -12.28
N ARG A 195 -23.88 -1.82 -12.35
CA ARG A 195 -23.35 -2.45 -13.57
C ARG A 195 -24.48 -3.25 -14.24
N PHE A 196 -24.47 -3.30 -15.57
CA PHE A 196 -25.46 -4.03 -16.34
C PHE A 196 -24.78 -5.09 -17.20
N ASP A 197 -25.44 -6.22 -17.40
CA ASP A 197 -24.96 -7.25 -18.32
C ASP A 197 -25.21 -6.86 -19.79
N ALA A 198 -24.79 -7.72 -20.72
CA ALA A 198 -24.96 -7.50 -22.16
C ALA A 198 -26.43 -7.42 -22.61
N SER A 199 -27.37 -7.92 -21.79
CA SER A 199 -28.80 -7.84 -22.03
C SER A 199 -29.47 -6.63 -21.35
N GLY A 200 -28.69 -5.78 -20.66
CA GLY A 200 -29.18 -4.60 -19.97
C GLY A 200 -29.82 -4.90 -18.60
N HIS A 201 -29.66 -6.12 -18.06
CA HIS A 201 -30.13 -6.43 -16.71
C HIS A 201 -29.11 -5.97 -15.66
N LEU A 202 -29.62 -5.50 -14.53
CA LEU A 202 -28.79 -5.09 -13.39
C LEU A 202 -28.00 -6.30 -12.87
N LEU A 203 -26.68 -6.17 -12.83
CA LEU A 203 -25.81 -7.16 -12.23
C LEU A 203 -25.94 -7.12 -10.71
N ALA A 204 -26.32 -8.28 -10.15
CA ALA A 204 -26.20 -8.54 -8.72
C ALA A 204 -24.72 -8.67 -8.32
N PHE A 205 -24.45 -8.57 -7.03
CA PHE A 205 -23.12 -8.90 -6.53
C PHE A 205 -22.87 -10.42 -6.61
N PRO A 206 -21.60 -10.83 -6.73
CA PRO A 206 -21.25 -12.24 -6.63
C PRO A 206 -21.69 -12.81 -5.27
N PRO A 207 -21.90 -14.14 -5.19
CA PRO A 207 -22.25 -14.79 -3.94
C PRO A 207 -21.27 -14.45 -2.81
N ALA A 208 -21.82 -14.11 -1.64
CA ALA A 208 -21.01 -13.86 -0.46
C ALA A 208 -20.34 -15.17 0.03
N PRO A 209 -19.15 -15.11 0.64
CA PRO A 209 -18.38 -16.31 1.00
C PRO A 209 -19.04 -17.16 2.10
N PHE A 210 -19.90 -16.56 2.92
CA PHE A 210 -20.57 -17.20 4.05
C PHE A 210 -22.07 -16.97 3.96
N THR A 211 -22.85 -17.96 4.39
CA THR A 211 -24.31 -17.90 4.43
C THR A 211 -24.80 -16.97 5.52
N ASP A 212 -25.97 -16.38 5.28
CA ASP A 212 -26.62 -15.51 6.25
C ASP A 212 -27.00 -16.26 7.54
N THR A 213 -26.97 -15.52 8.64
CA THR A 213 -27.51 -15.93 9.93
C THR A 213 -28.62 -14.96 10.34
N ALA A 214 -29.29 -15.23 11.46
CA ALA A 214 -30.28 -14.30 12.02
C ALA A 214 -29.68 -12.92 12.36
N SER A 215 -28.39 -12.88 12.75
CA SER A 215 -27.71 -11.67 13.21
C SER A 215 -26.73 -11.08 12.20
N ILE A 216 -26.31 -11.81 11.17
CA ILE A 216 -25.33 -11.36 10.16
C ILE A 216 -25.83 -11.72 8.77
N GLN A 217 -26.12 -10.71 7.94
CA GLN A 217 -26.77 -10.88 6.64
C GLN A 217 -25.98 -10.20 5.53
N ALA A 218 -25.77 -10.89 4.41
CA ALA A 218 -25.03 -10.38 3.27
C ALA A 218 -25.78 -9.24 2.56
N ILE A 219 -25.02 -8.27 2.07
CA ILE A 219 -25.51 -7.25 1.15
C ILE A 219 -25.22 -7.74 -0.27
N THR A 220 -26.27 -8.14 -0.99
CA THR A 220 -26.16 -8.86 -2.27
C THR A 220 -26.46 -8.00 -3.50
N THR A 221 -26.91 -6.75 -3.30
CA THR A 221 -27.24 -5.84 -4.41
C THR A 221 -26.61 -4.46 -4.21
N PRO A 222 -26.31 -3.73 -5.30
CA PRO A 222 -25.82 -2.35 -5.25
C PRO A 222 -26.78 -1.43 -4.50
N ASP A 223 -28.09 -1.60 -4.71
CA ASP A 223 -29.12 -0.79 -4.07
C ASP A 223 -29.15 -1.02 -2.56
N ALA A 224 -29.00 -2.27 -2.10
CA ALA A 224 -28.91 -2.59 -0.68
C ALA A 224 -27.64 -2.00 -0.05
N LEU A 225 -26.54 -1.92 -0.79
CA LEU A 225 -25.28 -1.30 -0.35
C LEU A 225 -25.38 0.23 -0.27
N GLN A 226 -26.08 0.85 -1.22
CA GLN A 226 -26.35 2.29 -1.18
C GLN A 226 -27.29 2.62 -0.01
N LEU A 227 -28.34 1.82 0.20
CA LEU A 227 -29.22 1.98 1.36
C LEU A 227 -28.44 1.84 2.68
N GLU A 228 -27.53 0.87 2.76
CA GLU A 228 -26.65 0.71 3.92
C GLU A 228 -25.79 1.95 4.17
N THR A 229 -25.19 2.49 3.10
CA THR A 229 -24.37 3.73 3.14
C THR A 229 -25.18 4.90 3.70
N GLN A 230 -26.43 5.07 3.26
CA GLN A 230 -27.31 6.14 3.71
C GLN A 230 -27.75 5.95 5.17
N LEU A 231 -28.20 4.75 5.53
CA LEU A 231 -28.68 4.44 6.88
C LEU A 231 -27.56 4.52 7.92
N MET A 232 -26.39 3.97 7.61
CA MET A 232 -25.25 3.92 8.52
C MET A 232 -24.35 5.15 8.42
N ARG A 233 -24.57 6.04 7.44
CA ARG A 233 -23.76 7.25 7.18
C ARG A 233 -22.26 6.96 7.10
N HIS A 234 -21.87 5.91 6.40
CA HIS A 234 -20.46 5.54 6.22
C HIS A 234 -20.11 5.34 4.75
N CYS A 235 -18.84 5.05 4.47
CA CYS A 235 -18.29 5.02 3.12
C CYS A 235 -18.48 3.68 2.39
N VAL A 236 -19.25 2.70 2.91
CA VAL A 236 -19.18 1.32 2.41
C VAL A 236 -19.46 1.17 0.91
N ALA A 237 -20.33 1.99 0.32
CA ALA A 237 -20.58 1.91 -1.11
C ALA A 237 -19.37 2.34 -1.97
N SER A 238 -18.31 2.94 -1.41
CA SER A 238 -17.03 3.13 -2.12
C SER A 238 -16.30 1.82 -2.43
N TYR A 239 -16.79 0.70 -1.89
CA TYR A 239 -16.28 -0.65 -2.15
C TYR A 239 -17.04 -1.38 -3.26
N THR A 240 -18.07 -0.77 -3.87
CA THR A 240 -18.94 -1.40 -4.88
C THR A 240 -18.17 -2.14 -5.97
N ASP A 241 -17.15 -1.53 -6.57
CA ASP A 241 -16.35 -2.19 -7.61
C ASP A 241 -15.64 -3.44 -7.11
N ARG A 242 -15.08 -3.40 -5.90
CA ARG A 242 -14.43 -4.57 -5.31
C ARG A 242 -15.42 -5.69 -4.97
N VAL A 243 -16.66 -5.32 -4.62
CA VAL A 243 -17.72 -6.30 -4.41
C VAL A 243 -18.08 -6.96 -5.74
N TYR A 244 -18.28 -6.18 -6.80
CA TYR A 244 -18.52 -6.70 -8.14
C TYR A 244 -17.41 -7.63 -8.63
N ASP A 245 -16.16 -7.26 -8.39
CA ASP A 245 -14.99 -8.01 -8.84
C ASP A 245 -14.70 -9.24 -7.97
N GLY A 246 -15.56 -9.55 -6.98
CA GLY A 246 -15.42 -10.72 -6.11
C GLY A 246 -14.25 -10.63 -5.12
N GLN A 247 -13.73 -9.43 -4.90
CA GLN A 247 -12.59 -9.16 -4.00
C GLN A 247 -13.04 -8.68 -2.62
N TYR A 248 -14.34 -8.42 -2.45
CA TYR A 248 -14.91 -7.90 -1.21
C TYR A 248 -16.33 -8.42 -0.99
N ALA A 249 -16.69 -8.68 0.25
CA ALA A 249 -18.06 -8.98 0.65
C ALA A 249 -18.48 -8.08 1.80
N VAL A 250 -19.75 -7.68 1.81
CA VAL A 250 -20.29 -6.78 2.83
C VAL A 250 -21.48 -7.44 3.51
N TYR A 251 -21.51 -7.35 4.83
CA TYR A 251 -22.58 -7.88 5.66
C TYR A 251 -23.13 -6.79 6.59
N LYS A 252 -24.43 -6.87 6.87
CA LYS A 252 -25.09 -6.18 7.97
C LYS A 252 -24.98 -7.05 9.21
N VAL A 253 -24.51 -6.49 10.31
CA VAL A 253 -24.57 -7.11 11.63
C VAL A 253 -25.72 -6.43 12.38
N LEU A 254 -26.69 -7.21 12.83
CA LEU A 254 -27.90 -6.73 13.51
C LEU A 254 -27.77 -6.80 15.03
N GLU A 255 -27.02 -7.78 15.53
CA GLU A 255 -26.79 -8.02 16.95
C GLU A 255 -25.33 -8.37 17.23
N PRO A 256 -24.80 -8.06 18.43
CA PRO A 256 -25.45 -7.35 19.53
C PRO A 256 -25.56 -5.83 19.31
N GLU A 257 -24.91 -5.33 18.26
CA GLU A 257 -24.91 -3.92 17.86
C GLU A 257 -25.09 -3.84 16.35
N ARG A 258 -25.79 -2.78 15.88
CA ARG A 258 -25.94 -2.53 14.45
C ARG A 258 -24.61 -2.08 13.85
N LEU A 259 -23.97 -2.95 13.07
CA LEU A 259 -22.69 -2.69 12.40
C LEU A 259 -22.72 -3.07 10.93
N THR A 260 -21.74 -2.61 10.17
CA THR A 260 -21.45 -3.07 8.81
C THR A 260 -20.08 -3.73 8.82
N LEU A 261 -20.06 -4.96 8.32
CA LEU A 261 -18.90 -5.82 8.24
C LEU A 261 -18.41 -5.88 6.79
N GLY A 262 -17.15 -5.56 6.56
CA GLY A 262 -16.46 -5.69 5.29
C GLY A 262 -15.39 -6.78 5.34
N LEU A 263 -15.45 -7.72 4.41
CA LEU A 263 -14.52 -8.84 4.28
C LEU A 263 -13.73 -8.72 2.99
N ARG A 264 -12.40 -8.85 3.07
CA ARG A 264 -11.53 -8.95 1.89
C ARG A 264 -11.40 -10.40 1.46
N LEU A 265 -11.60 -10.65 0.17
CA LEU A 265 -11.47 -11.95 -0.47
C LEU A 265 -10.17 -11.97 -1.28
N ARG A 266 -9.39 -13.04 -1.14
CA ARG A 266 -8.17 -13.28 -1.93
C ARG A 266 -8.37 -14.45 -2.87
N ASP A 267 -7.67 -14.38 -4.00
CA ASP A 267 -7.50 -15.52 -4.90
C ASP A 267 -6.98 -16.74 -4.11
N GLY A 268 -7.61 -17.90 -4.32
CA GLY A 268 -7.34 -19.11 -3.54
C GLY A 268 -8.18 -19.28 -2.26
N GLY A 269 -9.23 -18.47 -2.08
CA GLY A 269 -10.25 -18.70 -1.05
C GLY A 269 -9.96 -18.10 0.33
N GLY A 270 -8.92 -17.25 0.45
CA GLY A 270 -8.61 -16.58 1.71
C GLY A 270 -9.60 -15.46 2.02
N VAL A 271 -10.25 -15.52 3.19
CA VAL A 271 -11.17 -14.48 3.67
C VAL A 271 -10.61 -13.80 4.91
N PHE A 272 -10.61 -12.46 4.95
CA PHE A 272 -10.05 -11.67 6.04
C PHE A 272 -11.02 -10.56 6.45
N LEU A 273 -11.15 -10.33 7.77
CA LEU A 273 -11.81 -9.16 8.30
C LEU A 273 -11.05 -7.90 7.87
N ASP A 274 -11.71 -7.01 7.13
CA ASP A 274 -11.13 -5.73 6.70
C ASP A 274 -11.69 -4.58 7.54
N GLN A 275 -13.02 -4.49 7.62
CA GLN A 275 -13.72 -3.44 8.34
C GLN A 275 -14.85 -3.98 9.21
N LEU A 276 -15.02 -3.38 10.37
CA LEU A 276 -16.20 -3.51 11.20
C LEU A 276 -16.51 -2.11 11.76
N LYS A 277 -17.61 -1.52 11.30
CA LYS A 277 -17.91 -0.11 11.58
C LYS A 277 -19.38 0.05 11.98
N GLY A 278 -19.62 0.86 13.00
CA GLY A 278 -20.95 1.32 13.37
C GLY A 278 -21.39 2.55 12.58
N PHE A 279 -22.46 3.18 13.07
CA PHE A 279 -22.98 4.40 12.50
C PHE A 279 -21.89 5.48 12.42
N ALA A 280 -21.82 6.20 11.30
CA ALA A 280 -20.84 7.25 11.02
C ALA A 280 -19.37 6.80 11.20
N ASN A 281 -19.04 5.57 10.80
CA ASN A 281 -17.70 4.97 10.92
C ASN A 281 -17.18 4.82 12.36
N GLN A 282 -18.07 4.82 13.35
CA GLN A 282 -17.68 4.60 14.75
C GLN A 282 -17.12 3.19 14.95
N ALA A 283 -16.25 3.06 15.95
CA ALA A 283 -15.72 1.76 16.35
C ALA A 283 -16.84 0.93 17.01
N PRO A 284 -16.86 -0.40 16.78
CA PRO A 284 -17.80 -1.28 17.45
C PRO A 284 -17.51 -1.32 18.96
N CYS A 285 -18.53 -1.64 19.76
CA CYS A 285 -18.29 -1.98 21.16
C CYS A 285 -17.50 -3.31 21.26
N PRO A 286 -16.75 -3.54 22.37
CA PRO A 286 -15.95 -4.76 22.52
C PRO A 286 -16.76 -6.06 22.41
N GLN A 287 -18.01 -6.06 22.88
CA GLN A 287 -18.90 -7.22 22.80
C GLN A 287 -19.26 -7.55 21.34
N ALA A 288 -19.63 -6.55 20.55
CA ALA A 288 -19.98 -6.74 19.15
C ALA A 288 -18.76 -7.15 18.32
N GLN A 289 -17.59 -6.57 18.61
CA GLN A 289 -16.35 -6.98 17.98
C GLN A 289 -16.04 -8.46 18.24
N ALA A 290 -16.11 -8.90 19.49
CA ALA A 290 -15.88 -10.30 19.86
C ALA A 290 -16.88 -11.26 19.19
N ALA A 291 -18.16 -10.88 19.13
CA ALA A 291 -19.20 -11.68 18.48
C ALA A 291 -18.93 -11.89 16.98
N VAL A 292 -18.52 -10.83 16.27
CA VAL A 292 -18.18 -10.91 14.84
C VAL A 292 -16.90 -11.71 14.61
N GLU A 293 -15.88 -11.53 15.45
CA GLU A 293 -14.64 -12.31 15.37
C GLU A 293 -14.88 -13.80 15.60
N GLN A 294 -15.73 -14.15 16.58
CA GLN A 294 -16.14 -15.53 16.82
C GLN A 294 -16.90 -16.11 15.62
N TRP A 295 -17.91 -15.40 15.12
CA TRP A 295 -18.66 -15.83 13.94
C TRP A 295 -17.73 -16.09 12.75
N LEU A 296 -16.81 -15.17 12.47
CA LEU A 296 -15.86 -15.33 11.36
C LEU A 296 -14.97 -16.57 11.54
N HIS A 297 -14.51 -16.83 12.75
CA HIS A 297 -13.71 -18.01 13.07
C HIS A 297 -14.48 -19.32 12.85
N GLU A 298 -15.74 -19.36 13.23
CA GLU A 298 -16.62 -20.53 13.02
C GLU A 298 -16.85 -20.79 11.52
N GLN A 299 -17.14 -19.74 10.74
CA GLN A 299 -17.30 -19.83 9.29
C GLN A 299 -16.03 -20.33 8.60
N LEU A 300 -14.86 -19.81 8.99
CA LEU A 300 -13.56 -20.22 8.44
C LEU A 300 -13.19 -21.66 8.77
N LYS A 301 -13.66 -22.20 9.90
CA LYS A 301 -13.49 -23.63 10.24
C LYS A 301 -14.42 -24.52 9.43
N ALA A 302 -15.68 -24.13 9.30
CA ALA A 302 -16.68 -24.89 8.56
C ALA A 302 -16.30 -25.03 7.07
N GLY A 303 -15.76 -23.98 6.45
CA GLY A 303 -15.30 -24.01 5.04
C GLY A 303 -14.00 -24.78 4.77
N ARG A 304 -13.34 -25.34 5.80
CA ARG A 304 -12.13 -26.18 5.68
C ARG A 304 -12.38 -27.67 5.88
N SER A 305 -13.63 -28.05 6.19
CA SER A 305 -14.07 -29.44 6.38
C SER A 305 -14.79 -29.94 5.13
#